data_AF-A0AB34SHI8-F1
#
_entry.id   AF-A0AB34SHI8-F1
#
_cell.length_a   1.000
_cell.length_b   1.000
_cell.length_c   1.000
_cell.angle_alpha   90.00
_cell.angle_beta   90.00
_cell.angle_gamma   90.00
#
_symmetry.space_group_name_H-M   'P 1'
#
loop_
_entity.id
_entity.type
_entity.pdbx_description
1 polymer ?
#
loop_
_entity_poly.entity_id
_entity_poly.type
_entity_poly.pdbx_seq_one_letter_code
_entity_poly.pdbx_strand_id
1 'polypeptide(L)'
;MIKNISKICSFVLLFLFLVLILNQFEIMTYSDILKNIFYFLGILLIMLSSVITLLTNKSGFFKFLSVSIMLCLVAGGIMSIINPGLNIFIYICMVLSAIYSMIDMFYKPL
;
A
#
# COMPACT_ATOMS: atom_id res chain seq x y z
N MET A 1 -10.23 15.11 -12.41
CA MET A 1 -9.39 13.96 -12.81
C MET A 1 -8.63 13.32 -11.64
N ILE A 2 -7.85 14.06 -10.85
CA ILE A 2 -6.97 13.49 -9.81
C ILE A 2 -7.76 12.71 -8.72
N LYS A 3 -8.97 13.15 -8.33
CA LYS A 3 -9.84 12.39 -7.40
C LYS A 3 -10.19 10.98 -7.92
N ASN A 4 -10.43 10.81 -9.23
CA ASN A 4 -10.73 9.50 -9.81
C ASN A 4 -9.46 8.63 -9.88
N ILE A 5 -8.30 9.23 -10.17
CA ILE A 5 -7.01 8.54 -10.21
C ILE A 5 -6.65 7.97 -8.83
N SER A 6 -6.87 8.75 -7.76
CA SER A 6 -6.69 8.27 -6.38
C SER A 6 -7.56 7.06 -6.08
N LYS A 7 -8.84 7.09 -6.46
CA LYS A 7 -9.76 5.97 -6.23
C LYS A 7 -9.37 4.71 -7.00
N ILE A 8 -8.96 4.86 -8.27
CA ILE A 8 -8.46 3.75 -9.08
C ILE A 8 -7.20 3.16 -8.45
N CYS A 9 -6.27 4.01 -8.01
CA CYS A 9 -5.06 3.56 -7.32
C CYS A 9 -5.40 2.77 -6.05
N SER A 10 -6.28 3.30 -5.19
CA SER A 10 -6.76 2.63 -3.98
C SER A 10 -7.42 1.28 -4.27
N PHE A 11 -8.23 1.18 -5.33
CA PHE A 11 -8.85 -0.07 -5.76
C PHE A 11 -7.81 -1.11 -6.20
N VAL A 12 -6.89 -0.72 -7.08
CA VAL A 12 -5.81 -1.61 -7.57
C VAL A 12 -4.94 -2.10 -6.42
N LEU A 13 -4.68 -1.24 -5.44
CA LEU A 13 -3.88 -1.55 -4.26
C LEU A 13 -4.60 -2.58 -3.37
N LEU A 14 -5.90 -2.41 -3.12
CA LEU A 14 -6.71 -3.40 -2.39
C LEU A 14 -6.81 -4.73 -3.14
N PHE A 15 -6.98 -4.70 -4.47
CA PHE A 15 -7.01 -5.90 -5.29
C PHE A 15 -5.68 -6.67 -5.17
N LEU A 16 -4.55 -5.96 -5.22
CA LEU A 16 -3.24 -6.57 -5.11
C LEU A 16 -2.97 -7.18 -3.72
N PHE A 17 -3.46 -6.55 -2.65
CA PHE A 17 -3.44 -7.17 -1.32
C PHE A 17 -4.27 -8.43 -1.25
N LEU A 18 -5.43 -8.45 -1.90
CA LEU A 18 -6.28 -9.63 -1.99
C LEU A 18 -5.51 -10.79 -2.66
N VAL A 19 -4.89 -10.54 -3.82
CA VAL A 19 -4.05 -11.52 -4.53
C VAL A 19 -2.92 -12.05 -3.64
N LEU A 20 -2.21 -11.18 -2.92
CA LEU A 20 -1.13 -11.61 -2.00
C LEU A 20 -1.66 -12.46 -0.84
N ILE A 21 -2.82 -12.11 -0.29
CA ILE A 21 -3.47 -12.85 0.80
C ILE A 21 -3.90 -14.25 0.34
N LEU A 22 -4.42 -14.41 -0.88
CA LEU A 22 -4.78 -15.74 -1.42
C LEU A 22 -3.58 -16.69 -1.43
N ASN A 23 -2.39 -16.17 -1.73
CA ASN A 23 -1.16 -16.96 -1.70
C ASN A 23 -0.65 -17.25 -0.29
N GLN A 24 -0.89 -16.36 0.67
CA GLN A 24 -0.54 -16.61 2.07
C GLN A 24 -1.43 -17.67 2.73
N PHE A 25 -2.71 -17.75 2.34
CA PHE A 25 -3.64 -18.79 2.80
C PHE A 25 -3.58 -20.09 1.97
N GLU A 26 -2.60 -20.22 1.07
CA GLU A 26 -2.41 -21.38 0.19
C GLU A 26 -3.64 -21.72 -0.69
N ILE A 27 -4.59 -20.78 -0.83
CA ILE A 27 -5.74 -20.91 -1.74
C ILE A 27 -5.24 -20.92 -3.19
N MET A 28 -4.17 -20.16 -3.46
CA MET A 28 -3.53 -20.09 -4.77
C MET A 28 -2.01 -19.99 -4.62
N THR A 29 -1.27 -21.01 -5.06
CA THR A 29 0.20 -21.02 -4.96
C THR A 29 0.85 -20.32 -6.14
N TYR A 30 1.65 -19.28 -5.87
CA TYR A 30 2.45 -18.58 -6.87
C TYR A 30 3.90 -19.08 -6.87
N SER A 31 4.56 -18.98 -8.02
CA SER A 31 6.01 -19.16 -8.08
C SER A 31 6.73 -18.05 -7.32
N ASP A 32 7.95 -18.32 -6.85
CA ASP A 32 8.76 -17.32 -6.13
C ASP A 32 8.98 -16.04 -6.94
N ILE A 33 9.14 -16.18 -8.26
CA ILE A 33 9.30 -15.05 -9.18
C ILE A 33 8.03 -14.20 -9.19
N LEU A 34 6.86 -14.81 -9.35
CA LEU A 34 5.58 -14.09 -9.42
C LEU A 34 5.26 -13.41 -8.09
N LYS A 35 5.54 -14.09 -6.97
CA LYS A 35 5.42 -13.54 -5.61
C LYS A 35 6.28 -12.28 -5.42
N ASN A 36 7.54 -12.32 -5.86
CA ASN A 36 8.44 -11.17 -5.79
C ASN A 36 7.96 -10.01 -6.67
N ILE A 37 7.43 -10.29 -7.87
CA ILE A 37 6.85 -9.28 -8.74
C ILE A 37 5.66 -8.59 -8.05
N PHE A 38 4.74 -9.35 -7.44
CA PHE A 38 3.60 -8.75 -6.73
C PHE A 38 4.02 -7.92 -5.52
N TYR A 39 5.01 -8.37 -4.74
CA TYR A 39 5.52 -7.55 -3.64
C TYR A 39 6.14 -6.24 -4.11
N PHE A 40 6.96 -6.29 -5.17
CA PHE A 40 7.56 -5.10 -5.76
C PHE A 40 6.48 -4.12 -6.27
N LEU A 41 5.48 -4.64 -6.99
CA LEU A 41 4.38 -3.84 -7.51
C LEU A 41 3.54 -3.22 -6.38
N GLY A 42 3.32 -3.96 -5.29
CA GLY A 42 2.64 -3.47 -4.11
C GLY A 42 3.35 -2.30 -3.44
N ILE A 43 4.66 -2.41 -3.22
CA ILE A 43 5.48 -1.33 -2.67
C ILE A 43 5.39 -0.07 -3.54
N LEU A 44 5.48 -0.24 -4.86
CA LEU A 44 5.41 0.87 -5.83
C LEU A 44 4.04 1.57 -5.77
N LEU A 45 2.95 0.79 -5.72
CA LEU A 45 1.59 1.33 -5.59
C LEU A 45 1.36 2.07 -4.26
N ILE A 46 1.90 1.55 -3.15
CA ILE A 46 1.80 2.21 -1.84
C ILE A 46 2.51 3.57 -1.86
N MET A 47 3.72 3.62 -2.45
CA MET A 47 4.45 4.87 -2.64
C MET A 47 3.65 5.86 -3.50
N LEU A 48 3.15 5.40 -4.65
CA LEU A 48 2.39 6.24 -5.59
C LEU A 48 1.10 6.79 -4.96
N SER A 49 0.35 5.95 -4.25
CA SER A 49 -0.84 6.37 -3.48
C SER A 49 -0.50 7.44 -2.44
N SER A 50 0.57 7.24 -1.67
CA SER A 50 0.99 8.19 -0.63
C SER A 50 1.44 9.53 -1.22
N VAL A 51 2.16 9.54 -2.35
CA VAL A 51 2.56 10.79 -3.02
C VAL A 51 1.35 11.55 -3.57
N ILE A 52 0.43 10.86 -4.27
CA ILE A 52 -0.76 11.50 -4.85
C ILE A 52 -1.59 12.19 -3.77
N THR A 53 -1.65 11.60 -2.58
CA THR A 53 -2.48 12.07 -1.46
C THR A 53 -1.87 13.24 -0.72
N LEU A 54 -0.54 13.31 -0.65
CA LEU A 54 0.18 14.50 -0.21
C LEU A 54 0.04 15.67 -1.19
N LEU A 55 0.06 15.39 -2.50
CA LEU A 55 -0.08 16.40 -3.55
C LEU A 55 -1.52 16.87 -3.76
N THR A 56 -2.52 16.18 -3.20
CA THR A 56 -3.92 16.59 -3.27
C THR A 56 -4.39 17.33 -2.01
N ASN A 57 -5.32 18.27 -2.16
CA ASN A 57 -6.00 18.93 -1.05
C ASN A 57 -7.06 18.01 -0.40
N LYS A 58 -6.64 16.80 -0.01
CA LYS A 58 -7.44 15.94 0.89
C LYS A 58 -7.36 16.45 2.33
N SER A 59 -8.27 15.98 3.17
CA SER A 59 -8.34 16.35 4.58
C SER A 59 -7.03 16.04 5.33
N GLY A 60 -6.79 16.77 6.42
CA GLY A 60 -5.58 16.62 7.23
C GLY A 60 -5.34 15.19 7.72
N PHE A 61 -6.41 14.43 8.00
CA PHE A 61 -6.31 13.02 8.39
C PHE A 61 -5.70 12.14 7.29
N PHE A 62 -6.12 12.29 6.03
CA PHE A 62 -5.55 11.52 4.93
C PHE A 62 -4.08 11.86 4.70
N LYS A 63 -3.71 13.15 4.86
CA LYS A 63 -2.31 13.57 4.79
C LYS A 63 -1.50 12.94 5.92
N PHE A 64 -1.98 12.98 7.16
CA PHE A 64 -1.33 12.32 8.30
C PHE A 64 -1.07 10.84 8.02
N LEU A 65 -2.09 10.12 7.57
CA LEU A 65 -1.98 8.69 7.28
C LEU A 65 -0.96 8.40 6.16
N SER A 66 -0.95 9.22 5.10
CA SER A 66 0.02 9.10 4.01
C SER A 66 1.47 9.36 4.44
N VAL A 67 1.70 10.30 5.36
CA VAL A 67 3.03 10.54 5.96
C VAL A 67 3.46 9.34 6.80
N SER A 68 2.57 8.79 7.62
CA SER A 68 2.87 7.59 8.42
C SER A 68 3.23 6.39 7.55
N ILE A 69 2.52 6.18 6.43
CA ILE A 69 2.81 5.13 5.46
C ILE A 69 4.22 5.34 4.85
N MET A 70 4.52 6.55 4.40
CA MET A 70 5.85 6.91 3.87
C MET A 70 6.97 6.65 4.88
N LEU A 71 6.81 7.06 6.14
CA LEU A 71 7.80 6.82 7.20
C LEU A 71 8.02 5.33 7.46
N CYS A 72 6.94 4.54 7.50
CA CYS A 72 7.04 3.08 7.65
C CYS A 72 7.73 2.44 6.44
N LEU A 73 7.49 2.95 5.24
CA LEU A 73 8.14 2.50 4.01
C LEU A 73 9.63 2.75 4.01
N VAL A 74 10.06 3.96 4.40
CA VAL A 74 11.48 4.31 4.49
C VAL A 74 12.17 3.47 5.58
N ALA A 75 11.59 3.38 6.77
CA ALA A 75 12.14 2.57 7.86
C ALA A 75 12.18 1.07 7.51
N GLY A 76 11.11 0.55 6.90
CA GLY A 76 11.02 -0.82 6.43
C GLY A 76 12.02 -1.14 5.32
N GLY A 77 12.22 -0.21 4.38
CA GLY A 77 13.19 -0.32 3.30
C GLY A 77 14.62 -0.35 3.82
N ILE A 78 15.00 0.57 4.72
CA ILE A 78 16.33 0.59 5.35
C ILE A 78 16.59 -0.72 6.08
N MET A 79 15.62 -1.19 6.87
CA MET A 79 15.80 -2.39 7.66
C MET A 79 15.81 -3.67 6.81
N SER A 80 15.13 -3.68 5.66
CA SER A 80 15.21 -4.78 4.68
C SER A 80 16.57 -4.87 3.99
N ILE A 81 17.36 -3.79 3.95
CA ILE A 81 18.74 -3.82 3.45
C ILE A 81 19.67 -4.44 4.50
N ILE A 82 19.45 -4.12 5.78
CA ILE A 82 20.25 -4.62 6.90
C ILE A 82 19.97 -6.11 7.15
N ASN A 83 18.69 -6.49 7.20
CA ASN A 83 18.23 -7.86 7.38
C ASN A 83 17.32 -8.25 6.21
N PRO A 84 17.80 -9.07 5.26
CA PRO A 84 17.04 -9.41 4.07
C PRO A 84 15.77 -10.19 4.46
N GLY A 85 14.61 -9.59 4.19
CA GLY A 85 13.31 -10.20 4.48
C GLY A 85 12.18 -9.18 4.66
N LEU A 86 10.95 -9.69 4.74
CA LEU A 86 9.78 -8.88 5.07
C LEU A 86 9.81 -8.51 6.55
N ASN A 87 10.03 -7.23 6.83
CA ASN A 87 10.11 -6.72 8.18
C ASN A 87 8.75 -6.24 8.71
N ILE A 88 8.61 -6.17 10.04
CA ILE A 88 7.39 -5.72 10.74
C ILE A 88 6.89 -4.36 10.23
N PHE A 89 7.81 -3.45 9.89
CA PHE A 89 7.48 -2.13 9.35
C PHE A 89 6.81 -2.19 7.98
N ILE A 90 7.18 -3.16 7.14
CA ILE A 90 6.54 -3.38 5.85
C ILE A 90 5.12 -3.92 6.04
N TYR A 91 4.91 -4.81 7.01
CA TYR A 91 3.56 -5.28 7.37
C TYR A 91 2.68 -4.16 7.90
N ILE A 92 3.19 -3.32 8.82
CA ILE A 92 2.47 -2.14 9.32
C ILE A 92 2.11 -1.19 8.17
N CYS A 93 3.03 -0.99 7.23
CA CYS A 93 2.79 -0.20 6.02
C CYS A 93 1.65 -0.77 5.16
N MET A 94 1.62 -2.10 4.94
CA MET A 94 0.53 -2.75 4.20
C MET A 94 -0.82 -2.59 4.89
N VAL A 95 -0.88 -2.75 6.22
CA VAL A 95 -2.13 -2.58 6.98
C VAL A 95 -2.63 -1.13 6.91
N LEU A 96 -1.75 -0.15 7.14
CA LEU A 96 -2.11 1.27 7.07
C LEU A 96 -2.58 1.66 5.66
N SER A 97 -1.92 1.17 4.62
CA SER A 97 -2.33 1.43 3.24
C SER A 97 -3.64 0.71 2.86
N ALA A 98 -3.93 -0.46 3.42
CA ALA A 98 -5.23 -1.12 3.24
C ALA A 98 -6.36 -0.29 3.88
N ILE A 99 -6.16 0.18 5.12
CA ILE A 99 -7.11 1.06 5.81
C ILE A 99 -7.30 2.35 5.01
N TYR A 100 -6.22 2.98 4.56
CA TYR A 100 -6.26 4.16 3.70
C TYR A 100 -7.15 3.93 2.48
N SER A 101 -6.88 2.88 1.72
CA SER A 101 -7.54 2.60 0.46
C SER A 101 -9.01 2.23 0.65
N MET A 102 -9.37 1.54 1.74
CA MET A 102 -10.77 1.31 2.09
C MET A 102 -11.50 2.62 2.38
N ILE A 103 -10.93 3.50 3.20
CA ILE A 103 -11.56 4.79 3.50
C ILE A 103 -11.68 5.62 2.22
N ASP A 104 -10.65 5.70 1.38
CA ASP A 104 -10.70 6.48 0.15
C ASP A 104 -11.76 5.98 -0.85
N MET A 105 -12.00 4.66 -0.87
CA MET A 105 -12.94 4.04 -1.81
C MET A 105 -14.40 4.13 -1.32
N PHE A 106 -14.64 3.86 -0.04
CA PHE A 106 -16.01 3.74 0.52
C PHE A 106 -16.53 5.02 1.17
N TYR A 107 -15.67 5.90 1.68
CA TYR A 107 -16.12 7.15 2.28
C TYR A 107 -16.44 8.19 1.20
N LYS A 108 -17.66 8.74 1.23
CA LYS A 108 -18.03 9.88 0.36
C LYS A 108 -17.21 11.10 0.79
N PRO A 109 -16.67 11.89 -0.16
CA PRO A 109 -16.18 13.21 0.17
C PRO A 109 -17.39 14.03 0.64
N LEU A 110 -17.38 14.45 1.92
CA LEU A 110 -18.24 15.54 2.39
C LEU A 110 -17.98 16.80 1.55
#